data_AF-A0A8H6HMC0-F1
#
_entry.id   AF-A0A8H6HMC0-F1
#
_cell.length_a   1.000
_cell.length_b   1.000
_cell.length_c   1.000
_cell.angle_alpha   90.00
_cell.angle_beta   90.00
_cell.angle_gamma   90.00
#
_symmetry.space_group_name_H-M   'P 1'
#
loop_
_entity.id
_entity.type
_entity.pdbx_description
1 polymer ?
#
loop_
_entity_poly.entity_id
_entity_poly.type
_entity_poly.pdbx_seq_one_letter_code
_entity_poly.pdbx_strand_id
1 'polypeptide(L)'
;MPVSSRPIPTGSSMAAKSFSAPTTSTTALSLTYILHNTSPEELHTRLLNAVSNRDGGSSAVLALSGDAITDLFETFRELGFNTAHARAAVSDATRRHCVRCHSKYLERDNGNEACRVPHEGFDVPDPENYASGQRAHWVACCSVKLAAGERMENEWCYVGRHTTTPENVVYNASNVVECSEGKGCPGGMVGLEEEEEEWQEGDEPVPIEPELHFCEEEYELEEMVPTQVDFCASYQAHGVVYDDEMAGDEYSDFLDFEGTD
;
A
#
# COMPACT_ATOMS: atom_id res chain seq x y z
N MET A 1 30.44 3.36 25.33
CA MET A 1 30.47 3.34 23.85
C MET A 1 31.16 4.62 23.40
N PRO A 2 32.41 4.58 22.88
CA PRO A 2 33.09 5.78 22.39
C PRO A 2 32.43 6.26 21.10
N VAL A 3 32.08 7.54 21.04
CA VAL A 3 31.48 8.18 19.88
C VAL A 3 32.57 8.32 18.82
N SER A 4 32.43 7.60 17.71
CA SER A 4 33.36 7.67 16.58
C SER A 4 33.21 9.02 15.88
N SER A 5 34.16 9.92 16.14
CA SER A 5 34.28 11.20 15.44
C SER A 5 34.64 10.93 13.99
N ARG A 6 33.74 11.26 13.06
CA ARG A 6 34.01 11.14 11.61
C ARG A 6 35.17 12.09 11.25
N PRO A 7 36.22 11.61 10.57
CA PRO A 7 37.37 12.43 10.21
C PRO A 7 36.97 13.54 9.24
N ILE A 8 37.48 14.75 9.51
CA ILE A 8 37.34 15.91 8.64
C ILE A 8 38.25 15.70 7.42
N PRO A 9 37.76 15.83 6.17
CA PRO A 9 38.58 15.67 4.98
C PRO A 9 39.61 16.80 4.88
N THR A 10 40.90 16.47 4.92
CA THR A 10 42.04 17.42 4.82
C THR A 10 42.63 17.48 3.41
N GLY A 11 41.81 17.28 2.38
CA GLY A 11 42.22 17.36 0.98
C GLY A 11 42.29 18.80 0.47
N SER A 12 43.51 19.31 0.29
CA SER A 12 43.86 20.67 -0.17
C SER A 12 43.58 20.95 -1.66
N SER A 13 42.43 20.50 -2.20
CA SER A 13 42.00 20.76 -3.57
C SER A 13 40.47 20.83 -3.68
N MET A 14 39.83 21.50 -2.72
CA MET A 14 38.45 21.94 -2.89
C MET A 14 38.49 23.37 -3.43
N ALA A 15 38.48 23.49 -4.76
CA ALA A 15 37.72 24.58 -5.36
C ALA A 15 36.33 24.48 -4.73
N ALA A 16 36.04 25.39 -3.80
CA ALA A 16 34.79 25.43 -3.07
C ALA A 16 33.67 25.49 -4.11
N LYS A 17 33.06 24.34 -4.40
CA LYS A 17 31.80 24.27 -5.12
C LYS A 17 30.84 25.06 -4.23
N SER A 18 30.58 26.27 -4.70
CA SER A 18 29.86 27.31 -4.00
C SER A 18 28.58 26.71 -3.42
N PHE A 19 28.56 26.54 -2.10
CA PHE A 19 27.31 26.62 -1.37
C PHE A 19 26.84 28.05 -1.63
N SER A 20 25.82 28.20 -2.46
CA SER A 20 25.28 29.47 -2.90
C SER A 20 25.32 30.46 -1.75
N ALA A 21 25.99 31.62 -1.96
CA ALA A 21 26.06 32.66 -0.95
C ALA A 21 24.64 32.92 -0.41
N PRO A 22 24.46 33.11 0.92
CA PRO A 22 23.15 33.34 1.51
C PRO A 22 22.45 34.43 0.69
N THR A 23 21.31 34.07 0.10
CA THR A 23 20.60 34.94 -0.83
C THR A 23 20.21 36.20 -0.08
N THR A 24 20.84 37.33 -0.40
CA THR A 24 20.52 38.64 0.21
C THR A 24 19.19 39.21 -0.29
N SER A 25 18.49 38.47 -1.16
CA SER A 25 17.15 38.80 -1.62
C SER A 25 16.18 38.84 -0.45
N THR A 26 15.57 40.01 -0.23
CA THR A 26 14.52 40.21 0.77
C THR A 26 13.38 39.21 0.58
N THR A 27 13.04 38.86 -0.67
CA THR A 27 12.00 37.88 -0.99
C THR A 27 12.37 36.48 -0.50
N ALA A 28 13.62 36.06 -0.70
CA ALA A 28 14.10 34.75 -0.25
C ALA A 28 14.13 34.65 1.29
N LEU A 29 14.52 35.74 1.97
CA LEU A 29 14.47 35.82 3.43
C LEU A 29 13.03 35.75 3.96
N SER A 30 12.09 36.46 3.32
CA SER A 30 10.66 36.39 3.67
C SER A 30 10.08 34.98 3.47
N LEU A 31 10.39 34.33 2.34
CA LEU A 31 9.96 32.95 2.09
C LEU A 31 10.53 31.98 3.14
N THR A 32 11.82 32.11 3.43
CA THR A 32 12.51 31.31 4.46
C THR A 32 11.86 31.50 5.83
N TYR A 33 11.54 32.74 6.20
CA TYR A 33 10.83 33.04 7.43
C TYR A 33 9.45 32.36 7.48
N ILE A 34 8.66 32.44 6.39
CA ILE A 34 7.34 31.79 6.32
C ILE A 34 7.49 30.27 6.48
N LEU A 35 8.42 29.64 5.75
CA LEU A 35 8.64 28.20 5.81
C LEU A 35 9.11 27.72 7.19
N HIS A 36 9.92 28.51 7.90
CA HIS A 36 10.35 28.15 9.26
C HIS A 36 9.27 28.33 10.32
N ASN A 37 8.28 29.20 10.09
CA ASN A 37 7.24 29.53 11.06
C ASN A 37 5.87 28.94 10.69
N THR A 38 5.80 28.08 9.67
CA THR A 38 4.58 27.37 9.26
C THR A 38 4.84 25.88 9.37
N SER A 39 3.95 25.13 10.03
CA SER A 39 4.10 23.67 10.10
C SER A 39 3.88 23.05 8.71
N PRO A 40 4.50 21.88 8.41
CA PRO A 40 4.26 21.18 7.14
C PRO A 40 2.78 20.90 6.86
N GLU A 41 2.02 20.53 7.90
CA GLU A 41 0.58 20.21 7.81
C GLU A 41 -0.23 21.46 7.48
N GLU A 42 0.09 22.59 8.10
CA GLU A 42 -0.56 23.86 7.84
C GLU A 42 -0.26 24.36 6.42
N LEU A 43 1.01 24.30 5.99
CA LEU A 43 1.41 24.67 4.64
C LEU A 43 0.68 23.82 3.59
N HIS A 44 0.66 22.51 3.79
CA HIS A 44 -0.04 21.55 2.92
C HIS A 44 -1.54 21.87 2.84
N THR A 45 -2.19 22.09 3.98
CA THR A 45 -3.63 22.42 4.05
C THR A 45 -3.94 23.72 3.32
N ARG A 46 -3.11 24.76 3.52
CA ARG A 46 -3.29 26.06 2.85
C ARG A 46 -3.13 25.95 1.33
N LEU A 47 -2.11 25.22 0.87
CA LEU A 47 -1.89 24.98 -0.56
C LEU A 47 -3.05 24.21 -1.19
N LEU A 48 -3.51 23.12 -0.54
CA LEU A 48 -4.65 22.35 -1.03
C LEU A 48 -5.93 23.18 -1.10
N ASN A 49 -6.21 24.00 -0.09
CA ASN A 49 -7.39 24.87 -0.10
C ASN A 49 -7.33 25.92 -1.20
N ALA A 50 -6.15 26.50 -1.46
CA ALA A 50 -5.95 27.51 -2.50
C ALA A 50 -6.12 26.93 -3.93
N VAL A 51 -5.78 25.65 -4.12
CA VAL A 51 -5.87 24.96 -5.42
C VAL A 51 -7.24 24.31 -5.64
N SER A 52 -7.85 23.73 -4.59
CA SER A 52 -9.01 22.85 -4.76
C SER A 52 -10.30 23.56 -5.13
N ASN A 53 -10.38 24.89 -4.96
CA ASN A 53 -11.52 25.74 -5.34
C ASN A 53 -12.89 25.10 -5.04
N ARG A 54 -12.97 24.40 -3.90
CA ARG A 54 -13.81 23.20 -3.84
C ARG A 54 -15.28 23.48 -3.58
N ASP A 55 -15.63 24.67 -3.15
CA ASP A 55 -17.01 25.00 -2.87
C ASP A 55 -17.28 26.43 -3.33
N GLY A 56 -18.34 26.62 -4.11
CA GLY A 56 -18.94 27.95 -4.36
C GLY A 56 -19.49 28.63 -3.09
N GLY A 57 -19.00 28.25 -1.91
CA GLY A 57 -19.20 28.94 -0.66
C GLY A 57 -18.34 30.20 -0.62
N SER A 58 -18.92 31.28 -0.14
CA SER A 58 -18.46 32.68 -0.19
C SER A 58 -17.07 33.02 0.40
N SER A 59 -16.22 32.03 0.70
CA SER A 59 -14.83 32.25 1.12
C SER A 59 -13.87 32.16 -0.07
N ALA A 60 -14.18 32.89 -1.14
CA ALA A 60 -13.40 32.98 -2.38
C ALA A 60 -12.07 33.75 -2.23
N VAL A 61 -11.54 33.87 -1.01
CA VAL A 61 -10.52 34.88 -0.68
C VAL A 61 -9.14 34.52 -1.27
N LEU A 62 -8.89 33.25 -1.63
CA LEU A 62 -7.55 32.79 -2.04
C LEU A 62 -7.54 31.76 -3.19
N ALA A 63 -8.50 31.81 -4.11
CA ALA A 63 -8.41 30.99 -5.32
C ALA A 63 -7.20 31.43 -6.15
N LEU A 64 -6.25 30.52 -6.39
CA LEU A 64 -5.14 30.82 -7.27
C LEU A 64 -5.65 30.95 -8.71
N SER A 65 -5.14 31.95 -9.44
CA SER A 65 -5.39 32.03 -10.88
C SER A 65 -4.74 30.84 -11.59
N GLY A 66 -5.23 30.51 -12.80
CA GLY A 66 -4.62 29.46 -13.61
C GLY A 66 -3.12 29.72 -13.89
N ASP A 67 -2.75 30.98 -14.09
CA ASP A 67 -1.35 31.39 -14.27
C ASP A 67 -0.53 31.14 -13.00
N ALA A 68 -1.05 31.52 -11.82
CA ALA A 68 -0.37 31.29 -10.55
C ALA A 68 -0.18 29.80 -10.24
N ILE A 69 -1.13 28.95 -10.62
CA ILE A 69 -1.00 27.49 -10.50
C ILE A 69 0.10 26.98 -11.46
N THR A 70 0.17 27.51 -12.67
CA THR A 70 1.19 27.15 -13.65
C THR A 70 2.59 27.53 -13.16
N ASP A 71 2.75 28.75 -12.65
CA ASP A 71 4.00 29.23 -12.06
C ASP A 71 4.42 28.41 -10.84
N LEU A 72 3.45 28.01 -10.00
CA LEU A 72 3.72 27.14 -8.85
C LEU A 72 4.20 25.76 -9.28
N PHE A 73 3.58 25.16 -10.31
CA PHE A 73 4.02 23.88 -10.87
C PHE A 73 5.43 23.95 -11.46
N GLU A 74 5.75 25.06 -12.12
CA GLU A 74 7.08 25.31 -12.66
C GLU A 74 8.12 25.44 -11.54
N THR A 75 7.77 26.19 -10.48
CA THR A 75 8.62 26.31 -9.29
C THR A 75 8.89 24.95 -8.65
N PHE A 76 7.88 24.07 -8.53
CA PHE A 76 8.12 22.70 -8.03
C PHE A 76 9.05 21.90 -8.94
N ARG A 77 8.95 22.07 -10.25
CA ARG A 77 9.88 21.43 -11.18
C ARG A 77 11.31 21.91 -10.96
N GLU A 78 11.53 23.22 -10.80
CA GLU A 78 12.85 23.80 -10.53
C GLU A 78 13.43 23.36 -9.17
N LEU A 79 12.56 23.12 -8.18
CA LEU A 79 12.94 22.56 -6.88
C LEU A 79 13.23 21.05 -6.92
N GLY A 80 13.11 20.40 -8.08
CA GLY A 80 13.42 18.99 -8.27
C GLY A 80 12.28 18.02 -7.95
N PHE A 81 11.05 18.53 -7.77
CA PHE A 81 9.89 17.64 -7.63
C PHE A 81 9.57 16.97 -8.99
N ASN A 82 9.30 15.67 -8.96
CA ASN A 82 8.93 14.90 -10.15
C ASN A 82 7.48 15.20 -10.56
N THR A 83 7.29 16.28 -11.32
CA THR A 83 5.98 16.70 -11.83
C THR A 83 5.49 15.85 -13.01
N ALA A 84 6.38 15.08 -13.64
CA ALA A 84 6.03 14.21 -14.78
C ALA A 84 5.04 13.12 -14.38
N HIS A 85 5.25 12.48 -13.22
CA HIS A 85 4.32 11.46 -12.71
C HIS A 85 2.95 12.04 -12.37
N ALA A 86 2.91 13.25 -11.78
CA ALA A 86 1.65 13.92 -11.47
C ALA A 86 0.85 14.24 -12.75
N ARG A 87 1.52 14.75 -13.80
CA ARG A 87 0.87 15.03 -15.10
C ARG A 87 0.35 13.78 -15.78
N ALA A 88 1.15 12.70 -15.75
CA ALA A 88 0.74 11.40 -16.27
C ALA A 88 -0.50 10.88 -15.53
N ALA A 89 -0.49 10.91 -14.19
CA ALA A 89 -1.63 10.47 -13.36
C ALA A 89 -2.92 11.25 -13.66
N VAL A 90 -2.84 12.58 -13.82
CA VAL A 90 -4.00 13.43 -14.13
C VAL A 90 -4.58 13.15 -15.52
N SER A 91 -3.69 12.92 -16.50
CA SER A 91 -4.08 12.66 -17.90
C SER A 91 -4.58 11.23 -18.13
N ASP A 92 -4.24 10.32 -17.23
CA ASP A 92 -4.61 8.91 -17.32
C ASP A 92 -6.07 8.68 -16.89
N ALA A 93 -6.87 8.23 -17.86
CA ALA A 93 -8.28 7.88 -17.66
C ALA A 93 -8.50 6.38 -17.36
N THR A 94 -7.43 5.59 -17.26
CA THR A 94 -7.48 4.13 -17.08
C THR A 94 -7.94 3.79 -15.67
N ARG A 95 -9.08 3.10 -15.58
CA ARG A 95 -9.57 2.52 -14.32
C ARG A 95 -8.72 1.31 -13.97
N ARG A 96 -8.06 1.37 -12.81
CA ARG A 96 -7.28 0.27 -12.25
C ARG A 96 -8.07 -0.46 -11.18
N HIS A 97 -7.70 -1.71 -10.95
CA HIS A 97 -8.22 -2.53 -9.87
C HIS A 97 -7.20 -2.58 -8.75
N CYS A 98 -7.57 -2.16 -7.53
CA CYS A 98 -6.68 -2.26 -6.39
C CYS A 98 -6.62 -3.71 -5.90
N VAL A 99 -5.45 -4.36 -5.93
CA VAL A 99 -5.30 -5.74 -5.45
C VAL A 99 -5.40 -5.87 -3.92
N ARG A 100 -5.39 -4.75 -3.19
CA ARG A 100 -5.53 -4.73 -1.73
C ARG A 100 -6.98 -4.59 -1.26
N CYS A 101 -7.70 -3.61 -1.78
CA CYS A 101 -9.08 -3.32 -1.34
C CYS A 101 -10.15 -3.73 -2.36
N HIS A 102 -9.74 -4.23 -3.53
CA HIS A 102 -10.60 -4.63 -4.66
C HIS A 102 -11.50 -3.53 -5.25
N SER A 103 -11.30 -2.28 -4.84
CA SER A 103 -11.98 -1.13 -5.43
C SER A 103 -11.33 -0.73 -6.75
N LYS A 104 -12.16 -0.27 -7.69
CA LYS A 104 -11.69 0.39 -8.90
C LYS A 104 -11.28 1.83 -8.57
N TYR A 105 -10.18 2.30 -9.13
CA TYR A 105 -9.67 3.65 -8.88
C TYR A 105 -9.03 4.26 -10.14
N LEU A 106 -8.90 5.59 -10.15
CA LEU A 106 -8.11 6.34 -11.14
C LEU A 106 -6.84 6.85 -10.45
N GLU A 107 -5.72 6.90 -11.17
CA GLU A 107 -4.44 7.28 -10.55
C GLU A 107 -4.44 8.72 -10.03
N ARG A 108 -5.16 9.64 -10.69
CA ARG A 108 -5.33 11.03 -10.19
C ARG A 108 -6.03 11.14 -8.84
N ASP A 109 -6.79 10.12 -8.46
CA ASP A 109 -7.51 10.04 -7.19
C ASP A 109 -6.77 9.15 -6.17
N ASN A 110 -5.60 8.60 -6.53
CA ASN A 110 -4.83 7.63 -5.74
C ASN A 110 -3.89 8.29 -4.71
N GLY A 111 -4.46 9.14 -3.84
CA GLY A 111 -3.74 9.81 -2.76
C GLY A 111 -3.26 8.86 -1.64
N ASN A 112 -2.46 9.38 -0.71
CA ASN A 112 -1.83 8.60 0.37
C ASN A 112 -2.82 7.90 1.32
N GLU A 113 -4.11 8.26 1.30
CA GLU A 113 -5.14 7.63 2.13
C GLU A 113 -6.34 7.13 1.31
N ALA A 114 -6.18 6.98 0.00
CA ALA A 114 -7.28 6.60 -0.91
C ALA A 114 -7.71 5.14 -0.69
N CYS A 115 -6.75 4.25 -0.47
CA CYS A 115 -7.01 2.85 -0.15
C CYS A 115 -7.20 2.68 1.36
N ARG A 116 -8.44 2.44 1.76
CA ARG A 116 -8.80 2.15 3.15
C ARG A 116 -9.39 0.74 3.25
N VAL A 117 -8.81 -0.11 4.08
CA VAL A 117 -9.29 -1.47 4.34
C VAL A 117 -9.82 -1.51 5.77
N PRO A 118 -11.12 -1.77 5.99
CA PRO A 118 -11.66 -1.86 7.34
C PRO A 118 -11.13 -3.10 8.05
N HIS A 119 -11.17 -3.09 9.38
CA HIS A 119 -10.95 -4.31 10.14
C HIS A 119 -12.07 -5.32 9.87
N GLU A 120 -11.70 -6.55 9.49
CA GLU A 120 -12.60 -7.69 9.56
C GLU A 120 -12.43 -8.35 10.93
N GLY A 121 -13.55 -8.52 11.63
CA GLY A 121 -13.56 -9.21 12.90
C GLY A 121 -14.79 -10.09 13.04
N PHE A 122 -14.67 -11.10 13.89
CA PHE A 122 -15.72 -12.07 14.15
C PHE A 122 -15.83 -12.33 15.65
N ASP A 123 -17.05 -12.63 16.09
CA ASP A 123 -17.30 -12.85 17.50
C ASP A 123 -16.84 -14.25 17.90
N VAL A 124 -15.92 -14.32 18.86
CA VAL A 124 -15.41 -15.57 19.44
C VAL A 124 -15.93 -15.73 20.88
N PRO A 125 -16.10 -16.97 21.38
CA PRO A 125 -16.36 -17.19 22.79
C PRO A 125 -15.27 -16.54 23.65
N ASP A 126 -15.65 -15.80 24.68
CA ASP A 126 -14.68 -15.22 25.60
C ASP A 126 -14.32 -16.24 26.70
N PRO A 127 -13.12 -16.85 26.71
CA PRO A 127 -12.75 -17.83 27.73
C PRO A 127 -12.79 -17.27 29.16
N GLU A 128 -12.55 -15.98 29.33
CA GLU A 128 -12.57 -15.33 30.65
C GLU A 128 -13.99 -15.08 31.16
N ASN A 129 -14.95 -14.99 30.23
CA ASN A 129 -16.35 -14.64 30.51
C ASN A 129 -17.33 -15.70 29.99
N TYR A 130 -16.89 -16.94 29.83
CA TYR A 130 -17.70 -18.01 29.24
C TYR A 130 -19.02 -18.23 30.01
N ALA A 131 -18.97 -18.12 31.35
CA ALA A 131 -20.14 -18.28 32.22
C ALA A 131 -21.18 -17.16 32.08
N SER A 132 -20.81 -15.96 31.64
CA SER A 132 -21.73 -14.84 31.42
C SER A 132 -22.34 -14.82 30.01
N GLY A 133 -21.90 -15.72 29.12
CA GLY A 133 -22.31 -15.77 27.72
C GLY A 133 -21.79 -14.61 26.87
N GLN A 134 -20.83 -13.82 27.40
CA GLN A 134 -20.22 -12.73 26.66
C GLN A 134 -19.34 -13.25 25.52
N ARG A 135 -19.40 -12.55 24.39
CA ARG A 135 -18.56 -12.83 23.22
C ARG A 135 -17.50 -11.74 23.10
N ALA A 136 -16.26 -12.15 22.92
CA ALA A 136 -15.17 -11.24 22.57
C ALA A 136 -15.17 -11.03 21.06
N HIS A 137 -14.70 -9.88 20.60
CA HIS A 137 -14.55 -9.61 19.17
C HIS A 137 -13.09 -9.84 18.78
N TRP A 138 -12.84 -10.80 17.88
CA TRP A 138 -11.50 -11.07 17.39
C TRP A 138 -11.29 -10.39 16.04
N VAL A 139 -10.33 -9.46 15.99
CA VAL A 139 -9.91 -8.75 14.78
C VAL A 139 -8.71 -9.47 14.20
N ALA A 140 -8.97 -10.44 13.32
CA ALA A 140 -7.95 -11.33 12.80
C ALA A 140 -6.81 -10.59 12.08
N CYS A 141 -7.13 -9.51 11.37
CA CYS A 141 -6.15 -8.76 10.60
C CYS A 141 -5.07 -8.06 11.45
N CYS A 142 -5.35 -7.80 12.73
CA CYS A 142 -4.39 -7.21 13.68
C CYS A 142 -4.00 -8.15 14.81
N SER A 143 -4.57 -9.36 14.84
CA SER A 143 -4.42 -10.31 15.96
C SER A 143 -4.78 -9.68 17.31
N VAL A 144 -5.86 -8.88 17.33
CA VAL A 144 -6.35 -8.20 18.54
C VAL A 144 -7.66 -8.84 18.98
N LYS A 145 -7.74 -9.19 20.27
CA LYS A 145 -8.98 -9.60 20.95
C LYS A 145 -9.51 -8.40 21.72
N LEU A 146 -10.74 -7.99 21.42
CA LEU A 146 -11.46 -6.94 22.14
C LEU A 146 -12.47 -7.58 23.09
N ALA A 147 -12.58 -7.04 24.30
CA ALA A 147 -13.61 -7.49 25.22
C ALA A 147 -15.02 -7.14 24.69
N ALA A 148 -16.05 -7.76 25.28
CA ALA A 148 -17.43 -7.49 24.90
C ALA A 148 -17.77 -5.99 25.07
N GLY A 149 -18.14 -5.33 23.95
CA GLY A 149 -18.48 -3.91 23.93
C GLY A 149 -17.30 -2.96 23.71
N GLU A 150 -16.06 -3.46 23.68
CA GLU A 150 -14.91 -2.67 23.24
C GLU A 150 -14.89 -2.52 21.72
N ARG A 151 -14.28 -1.43 21.25
CA ARG A 151 -14.07 -1.13 19.83
C ARG A 151 -12.63 -0.71 19.62
N MET A 152 -12.11 -0.98 18.43
CA MET A 152 -10.80 -0.45 18.05
C MET A 152 -10.89 1.06 17.93
N GLU A 153 -9.85 1.76 18.38
CA GLU A 153 -9.74 3.22 18.24
C GLU A 153 -9.67 3.64 16.76
N ASN A 154 -9.06 2.78 15.93
CA ASN A 154 -8.99 2.95 14.49
C ASN A 154 -9.94 1.95 13.81
N GLU A 155 -10.76 2.44 12.88
CA GLU A 155 -11.69 1.63 12.09
C GLU A 155 -10.99 0.90 10.91
N TRP A 156 -9.74 1.26 10.61
CA TRP A 156 -9.02 0.86 9.40
C TRP A 156 -7.80 -0.03 9.69
N CYS A 157 -7.81 -1.25 9.15
CA CYS A 157 -6.66 -2.14 9.11
C CYS A 157 -5.52 -1.59 8.25
N TYR A 158 -5.84 -0.85 7.20
CA TYR A 158 -4.86 -0.25 6.31
C TYR A 158 -5.35 1.09 5.79
N VAL A 159 -4.43 2.06 5.75
CA VAL A 159 -4.62 3.37 5.10
C VAL A 159 -3.39 3.65 4.24
N GLY A 160 -3.57 3.86 2.94
CA GLY A 160 -2.47 4.03 2.00
C GLY A 160 -2.92 4.37 0.58
N ARG A 161 -1.99 4.26 -0.39
CA ARG A 161 -2.31 4.30 -1.82
C ARG A 161 -2.85 2.95 -2.30
N HIS A 162 -3.75 2.97 -3.26
CA HIS A 162 -4.11 1.79 -4.05
C HIS A 162 -2.90 1.26 -4.81
N THR A 163 -2.87 -0.04 -5.04
CA THR A 163 -1.80 -0.70 -5.79
C THR A 163 -2.37 -1.77 -6.71
N THR A 164 -1.74 -1.96 -7.86
CA THR A 164 -1.98 -3.07 -8.80
C THR A 164 -0.95 -4.19 -8.65
N THR A 165 0.04 -4.02 -7.77
CA THR A 165 1.21 -4.88 -7.62
C THR A 165 1.02 -5.76 -6.37
N PRO A 166 0.73 -7.06 -6.52
CA PRO A 166 0.49 -7.96 -5.38
C PRO A 166 1.65 -8.02 -4.40
N GLU A 167 2.89 -7.84 -4.87
CA GLU A 167 4.10 -7.86 -4.05
C GLU A 167 4.14 -6.70 -3.04
N ASN A 168 3.37 -5.64 -3.27
CA ASN A 168 3.22 -4.50 -2.36
C ASN A 168 2.09 -4.68 -1.34
N VAL A 169 1.52 -5.89 -1.25
CA VAL A 169 0.42 -6.22 -0.35
C VAL A 169 0.85 -7.32 0.61
N VAL A 170 0.75 -7.03 1.90
CA VAL A 170 0.93 -8.04 2.95
C VAL A 170 -0.42 -8.71 3.19
N TYR A 171 -0.61 -9.84 2.51
CA TYR A 171 -1.79 -10.70 2.67
C TYR A 171 -1.77 -11.36 4.05
N ASN A 172 -2.91 -11.34 4.74
CA ASN A 172 -3.23 -12.17 5.89
C ASN A 172 -4.60 -12.80 5.70
N ALA A 173 -4.95 -13.78 6.53
CA ALA A 173 -6.16 -14.59 6.41
C ALA A 173 -7.49 -13.81 6.45
N SER A 174 -7.45 -12.49 6.63
CA SER A 174 -8.62 -11.64 6.92
C SER A 174 -8.58 -10.27 6.25
N ASN A 175 -7.50 -9.86 5.59
CA ASN A 175 -7.40 -8.52 5.01
C ASN A 175 -7.33 -8.50 3.48
N VAL A 176 -7.00 -9.62 2.83
CA VAL A 176 -6.88 -9.66 1.37
C VAL A 176 -7.23 -11.06 0.84
N VAL A 177 -8.38 -11.14 0.18
CA VAL A 177 -8.77 -12.29 -0.64
C VAL A 177 -7.98 -12.20 -1.93
N GLU A 178 -7.38 -13.28 -2.41
CA GLU A 178 -6.66 -13.20 -3.68
C GLU A 178 -7.62 -12.80 -4.80
N CYS A 179 -7.11 -12.08 -5.82
CA CYS A 179 -7.95 -11.65 -6.93
C CYS A 179 -8.67 -12.81 -7.63
N SER A 180 -8.10 -14.01 -7.57
CA SER A 180 -8.63 -15.29 -8.05
C SER A 180 -9.91 -15.74 -7.34
N GLU A 181 -10.12 -15.36 -6.09
CA GLU A 181 -11.18 -15.90 -5.21
C GLU A 181 -12.51 -15.09 -5.26
N GLY A 182 -12.77 -14.37 -6.35
CA GLY A 182 -14.14 -14.04 -6.74
C GLY A 182 -14.79 -12.77 -6.18
N LYS A 183 -14.05 -11.87 -5.49
CA LYS A 183 -14.61 -10.55 -5.10
C LYS A 183 -14.59 -9.51 -6.25
N GLY A 184 -15.16 -9.86 -7.40
CA GLY A 184 -15.43 -8.90 -8.50
C GLY A 184 -14.20 -8.44 -9.30
N CYS A 185 -13.10 -9.21 -9.25
CA CYS A 185 -11.90 -8.94 -10.03
C CYS A 185 -12.14 -9.28 -11.51
N PRO A 186 -11.76 -8.42 -12.47
CA PRO A 186 -12.02 -8.61 -13.91
C PRO A 186 -11.24 -9.76 -14.59
N GLY A 187 -10.80 -10.76 -13.84
CA GLY A 187 -10.11 -11.96 -14.33
C GLY A 187 -10.21 -13.16 -13.42
N GLY A 188 -11.02 -13.10 -12.34
CA GLY A 188 -11.44 -14.32 -11.66
C GLY A 188 -12.30 -15.05 -12.67
N MET A 189 -11.82 -16.21 -13.15
CA MET A 189 -12.42 -17.03 -14.20
C MET A 189 -13.94 -17.01 -14.04
N VAL A 190 -14.61 -16.09 -14.74
CA VAL A 190 -15.96 -16.36 -15.19
C VAL A 190 -15.77 -17.64 -15.95
N GLY A 191 -16.35 -18.72 -15.44
CA GLY A 191 -16.39 -19.97 -16.16
C GLY A 191 -16.69 -19.57 -17.59
N LEU A 192 -15.77 -19.92 -18.49
CA LEU A 192 -16.16 -20.12 -19.86
C LEU A 192 -17.34 -21.07 -19.68
N GLU A 193 -18.56 -20.53 -19.75
CA GLU A 193 -19.70 -21.33 -20.10
C GLU A 193 -19.19 -22.02 -21.35
N GLU A 194 -18.85 -23.30 -21.20
CA GLU A 194 -18.57 -24.16 -22.32
C GLU A 194 -19.84 -24.07 -23.14
N GLU A 195 -19.90 -23.09 -24.04
CA GLU A 195 -20.70 -23.21 -25.23
C GLU A 195 -20.15 -24.51 -25.81
N GLU A 196 -20.90 -25.59 -25.57
CA GLU A 196 -20.74 -26.84 -26.27
C GLU A 196 -20.90 -26.48 -27.75
N GLU A 197 -19.79 -26.07 -28.38
CA GLU A 197 -19.69 -25.99 -29.82
C GLU A 197 -19.92 -27.42 -30.28
N GLU A 198 -21.15 -27.66 -30.74
CA GLU A 198 -21.55 -28.83 -31.49
C GLU A 198 -20.58 -28.95 -32.66
N TRP A 199 -19.54 -29.78 -32.49
CA TRP A 199 -18.55 -30.07 -33.51
C TRP A 199 -19.29 -30.61 -34.74
N GLN A 200 -19.51 -29.74 -35.73
CA GLN A 200 -19.92 -30.18 -37.05
C GLN A 200 -18.74 -30.93 -37.65
N GLU A 201 -18.87 -32.25 -37.78
CA GLU A 201 -17.95 -33.10 -38.54
C GLU A 201 -17.82 -32.54 -39.97
N GLY A 202 -16.73 -31.80 -40.26
CA GLY A 202 -16.54 -31.27 -41.61
C GLY A 202 -15.33 -30.37 -41.83
N ASP A 203 -14.85 -29.65 -40.82
CA ASP A 203 -13.76 -28.69 -41.04
C ASP A 203 -12.38 -29.33 -40.84
N GLU A 204 -11.74 -29.64 -41.97
CA GLU A 204 -10.34 -30.07 -42.00
C GLU A 204 -9.43 -28.92 -41.51
N PRO A 205 -8.48 -29.18 -40.59
CA PRO A 205 -7.60 -28.15 -40.06
C PRO A 205 -6.69 -27.61 -41.17
N VAL A 206 -6.80 -26.30 -41.42
CA VAL A 206 -5.90 -25.60 -42.34
C VAL A 206 -4.52 -25.48 -41.67
N PRO A 207 -3.42 -25.91 -42.32
CA PRO A 207 -2.09 -25.79 -41.75
C PRO A 207 -1.71 -24.31 -41.60
N ILE A 208 -1.52 -23.89 -40.35
CA ILE A 208 -1.00 -22.56 -40.01
C ILE A 208 0.52 -22.63 -40.16
N GLU A 209 1.07 -21.98 -41.19
CA GLU A 209 2.51 -21.78 -41.29
C GLU A 209 2.97 -20.73 -40.27
N PRO A 210 3.99 -21.02 -39.44
CA PRO A 210 4.46 -20.07 -38.44
C PRO A 210 5.28 -18.96 -39.12
N GLU A 211 4.72 -17.74 -39.18
CA GLU A 211 5.51 -16.54 -39.45
C GLU A 211 6.38 -16.22 -38.22
N LEU A 212 7.63 -16.68 -38.25
CA LEU A 212 8.67 -16.28 -37.31
C LEU A 212 9.07 -14.82 -37.58
N HIS A 213 8.45 -13.90 -36.83
CA HIS A 213 8.90 -12.51 -36.77
C HIS A 213 10.07 -12.40 -35.79
N PHE A 214 11.29 -12.34 -36.31
CA PHE A 214 12.50 -12.04 -35.55
C PHE A 214 12.58 -10.52 -35.31
N CYS A 215 12.36 -10.10 -34.06
CA CYS A 215 12.76 -8.77 -33.62
C CYS A 215 14.24 -8.81 -33.23
N GLU A 216 15.12 -8.37 -34.12
CA GLU A 216 16.50 -8.05 -33.79
C GLU A 216 16.54 -6.66 -33.14
N GLU A 217 16.41 -6.60 -31.81
CA GLU A 217 16.82 -5.42 -31.03
C GLU A 217 18.28 -5.60 -30.60
N GLU A 218 19.17 -4.85 -31.26
CA GLU A 218 20.56 -4.67 -30.84
C GLU A 218 20.58 -3.90 -29.51
N TYR A 219 20.81 -4.62 -28.41
CA TYR A 219 21.14 -4.02 -27.11
C TYR A 219 22.66 -3.75 -27.06
N GLU A 220 23.05 -2.47 -27.16
CA GLU A 220 24.39 -2.03 -26.81
C GLU A 220 24.60 -2.19 -25.29
N LEU A 221 25.46 -3.16 -24.92
CA LEU A 221 25.91 -3.40 -23.56
C LEU A 221 26.96 -2.35 -23.17
N GLU A 222 26.52 -1.23 -22.58
CA GLU A 222 27.42 -0.38 -21.80
C GLU A 222 27.62 -0.95 -20.39
N GLU A 223 28.89 -1.08 -20.03
CA GLU A 223 29.43 -1.75 -18.84
C GLU A 223 28.90 -1.14 -17.52
N MET A 224 27.99 -1.84 -16.83
CA MET A 224 27.69 -1.57 -15.42
C MET A 224 28.60 -2.39 -14.50
N VAL A 225 29.45 -1.67 -13.77
CA VAL A 225 30.35 -2.15 -12.73
C VAL A 225 29.56 -2.71 -11.53
N PRO A 226 29.89 -3.88 -10.97
CA PRO A 226 29.15 -4.45 -9.86
C PRO A 226 29.61 -3.89 -8.52
N THR A 227 28.74 -3.16 -7.81
CA THR A 227 28.92 -2.92 -6.38
C THR A 227 28.12 -3.94 -5.57
N GLN A 228 28.84 -5.00 -5.22
CA GLN A 228 28.78 -5.78 -3.98
C GLN A 228 27.49 -5.67 -3.15
N VAL A 229 26.65 -6.70 -3.28
CA VAL A 229 25.53 -6.98 -2.39
C VAL A 229 26.00 -8.07 -1.42
N ASP A 230 26.22 -7.72 -0.16
CA ASP A 230 26.39 -8.67 0.94
C ASP A 230 25.71 -8.06 2.17
N PHE A 231 24.45 -8.45 2.44
CA PHE A 231 23.92 -8.61 3.80
C PHE A 231 22.52 -9.27 3.74
N CYS A 232 22.47 -10.59 3.62
CA CYS A 232 21.32 -11.42 3.99
C CYS A 232 21.79 -12.51 4.98
N ALA A 233 21.20 -12.50 6.17
CA ALA A 233 21.17 -13.50 7.26
C ALA A 233 21.44 -12.77 8.60
N SER A 234 20.55 -12.77 9.58
CA SER A 234 19.91 -13.93 10.18
C SER A 234 18.54 -13.59 10.75
N TYR A 235 17.49 -14.29 10.30
CA TYR A 235 16.24 -14.39 11.03
C TYR A 235 16.30 -15.74 11.76
N GLN A 236 16.49 -15.69 13.09
CA GLN A 236 16.41 -16.88 13.94
C GLN A 236 14.93 -17.26 14.08
N ALA A 237 14.55 -18.36 13.41
CA ALA A 237 13.32 -19.05 13.67
C ALA A 237 13.37 -19.64 15.09
N HIS A 238 12.61 -19.06 16.01
CA HIS A 238 12.21 -19.75 17.23
C HIS A 238 11.13 -20.76 16.85
N GLY A 239 11.57 -21.97 16.48
CA GLY A 239 10.69 -23.13 16.41
C GLY A 239 10.17 -23.45 17.81
N VAL A 240 8.87 -23.23 18.00
CA VAL A 240 8.15 -23.80 19.14
C VAL A 240 7.97 -25.28 18.81
N VAL A 241 8.76 -26.12 19.46
CA VAL A 241 8.55 -27.57 19.48
C VAL A 241 7.35 -27.79 20.39
N TYR A 242 6.26 -28.31 19.84
CA TYR A 242 5.17 -28.86 20.63
C TYR A 242 5.60 -30.27 21.05
N ASP A 243 5.77 -30.50 22.36
CA ASP A 243 5.98 -31.83 22.90
C ASP A 243 4.69 -32.63 22.72
N ASP A 244 4.77 -33.63 21.84
CA ASP A 244 3.70 -34.55 21.44
C ASP A 244 3.70 -35.78 22.38
N GLU A 245 3.62 -35.55 23.69
CA GLU A 245 3.57 -36.61 24.72
C GLU A 245 2.52 -36.32 25.79
N MET A 246 1.23 -36.50 25.47
CA MET A 246 0.17 -36.86 26.44
C MET A 246 -0.94 -37.64 25.72
N ALA A 247 -0.58 -38.76 25.08
CA ALA A 247 -1.51 -39.84 24.80
C ALA A 247 -1.38 -40.85 25.95
N GLY A 248 -2.29 -40.77 26.91
CA GLY A 248 -2.29 -41.64 28.09
C GLY A 248 -3.61 -41.53 28.84
N ASP A 249 -4.54 -42.40 28.42
CA ASP A 249 -5.44 -43.22 29.23
C ASP A 249 -6.33 -42.61 30.34
N GLU A 250 -7.51 -43.23 30.46
CA GLU A 250 -8.45 -43.20 31.58
C GLU A 250 -9.50 -42.08 31.60
N TYR A 251 -10.56 -42.24 30.79
CA TYR A 251 -11.90 -41.81 31.17
C TYR A 251 -12.95 -42.84 30.69
N SER A 252 -12.88 -44.03 31.27
CA SER A 252 -14.00 -44.98 31.32
C SER A 252 -14.33 -45.16 32.79
N ASP A 253 -15.40 -44.53 33.25
CA ASP A 253 -16.25 -44.90 34.39
C ASP A 253 -16.87 -43.64 35.00
N PHE A 254 -18.14 -43.38 34.66
CA PHE A 254 -19.20 -43.00 35.60
C PHE A 254 -20.41 -42.55 34.79
N LEU A 255 -21.47 -43.37 34.79
CA LEU A 255 -22.81 -43.02 35.27
C LEU A 255 -23.80 -44.11 34.84
N ASP A 256 -23.79 -45.20 35.60
CA ASP A 256 -25.02 -45.95 35.86
C ASP A 256 -25.89 -45.06 36.78
N PHE A 257 -26.93 -44.44 36.21
CA PHE A 257 -28.00 -43.87 37.00
C PHE A 257 -29.24 -44.74 36.79
N GLU A 258 -29.34 -45.79 37.61
CA GLU A 258 -30.57 -46.54 37.80
C GLU A 258 -31.62 -45.66 38.47
N GLY A 259 -32.83 -45.71 37.93
CA GLY A 259 -33.97 -45.01 38.46
C GLY A 259 -34.46 -45.56 39.80
N THR A 260 -35.23 -44.72 40.50
CA THR A 260 -36.18 -45.15 41.51
C THR A 260 -37.48 -44.36 41.33
N ASP A 261 -38.55 -45.14 41.15
CA ASP A 261 -39.99 -44.94 41.38
C ASP A 261 -40.56 -43.52 41.63
#